data_AF-A0A516RIR3-F1
#
_entry.id   AF-A0A516RIR3-F1
#
_cell.length_a   1.000
_cell.length_b   1.000
_cell.length_c   1.000
_cell.angle_alpha   90.00
_cell.angle_beta   90.00
_cell.angle_gamma   90.00
#
_symmetry.space_group_name_H-M   'P 1'
#
loop_
_entity.id
_entity.type
_entity.pdbx_description
1 polymer ?
#
loop_
_entity_poly.entity_id
_entity_poly.type
_entity_poly.pdbx_seq_one_letter_code
_entity_poly.pdbx_strand_id
1 'polypeptide(L)'
;MADTTAGNDFEEAARQAASALGRIVQWSMPATRWRAVAAAVEAVGQSWRAGDGERLRLAAARLALAGPRLVATRHEDEPLAPAPAEVHERSNVLITEILNRSRSDPPASPAEGEDDQGEGGA
;
A
#
# COMPACT_ATOMS: atom_id res chain seq x y z
N MET A 1 -20.01 11.35 -13.21
CA MET A 1 -19.07 10.26 -13.59
C MET A 1 -17.61 10.57 -13.21
N ALA A 2 -17.33 11.22 -12.07
CA ALA A 2 -15.95 11.49 -11.62
C ALA A 2 -15.50 10.60 -10.45
N ASP A 3 -16.45 9.92 -9.80
CA ASP A 3 -16.24 9.11 -8.59
C ASP A 3 -15.42 7.83 -8.86
N THR A 4 -15.63 7.22 -10.04
CA THR A 4 -14.98 5.96 -10.44
C THR A 4 -13.49 6.10 -10.71
N THR A 5 -13.05 7.24 -11.27
CA THR A 5 -11.63 7.48 -11.55
C THR A 5 -10.85 7.70 -10.25
N ALA A 6 -11.37 8.52 -9.34
CA ALA A 6 -10.75 8.81 -8.05
C ALA A 6 -10.65 7.56 -7.14
N GLY A 7 -11.67 6.70 -7.15
CA GLY A 7 -11.63 5.40 -6.45
C GLY A 7 -10.53 4.48 -6.99
N ASN A 8 -10.42 4.38 -8.31
CA ASN A 8 -9.40 3.57 -8.97
C ASN A 8 -7.98 4.11 -8.73
N ASP A 9 -7.81 5.44 -8.72
CA ASP A 9 -6.56 6.13 -8.41
C ASP A 9 -6.05 5.86 -6.99
N PHE A 10 -6.97 5.79 -6.01
CA PHE A 10 -6.67 5.47 -4.62
C PHE A 10 -6.29 4.00 -4.44
N GLU A 11 -7.05 3.08 -5.05
CA GLU A 11 -6.75 1.65 -4.99
C GLU A 11 -5.39 1.33 -5.61
N GLU A 12 -5.07 1.95 -6.74
CA GLU A 12 -3.76 1.78 -7.37
C GLU A 12 -2.64 2.33 -6.49
N ALA A 13 -2.83 3.50 -5.87
CA ALA A 13 -1.88 4.04 -4.89
C ALA A 13 -1.71 3.11 -3.67
N ALA A 14 -2.79 2.46 -3.22
CA ALA A 14 -2.76 1.52 -2.11
C ALA A 14 -1.99 0.24 -2.45
N ARG A 15 -2.19 -0.32 -3.66
CA ARG A 15 -1.42 -1.48 -4.14
C ARG A 15 0.06 -1.17 -4.25
N GLN A 16 0.41 0.02 -4.76
CA GLN A 16 1.80 0.47 -4.82
C GLN A 16 2.40 0.65 -3.42
N ALA A 17 1.65 1.20 -2.48
CA ALA A 17 2.07 1.33 -1.09
C ALA A 17 2.31 -0.04 -0.43
N ALA A 18 1.38 -1.00 -0.58
CA ALA A 18 1.53 -2.35 -0.07
C ALA A 18 2.76 -3.08 -0.66
N SER A 19 2.99 -2.92 -1.97
CA SER A 19 4.18 -3.47 -2.64
C SER A 19 5.48 -2.86 -2.09
N ALA A 20 5.50 -1.54 -1.86
CA ALA A 20 6.66 -0.86 -1.29
C ALA A 20 6.93 -1.29 0.17
N LEU A 21 5.88 -1.38 1.00
CA LEU A 21 5.96 -1.86 2.39
C LEU A 21 6.48 -3.30 2.46
N GLY A 22 6.02 -4.19 1.57
CA GLY A 22 6.44 -5.58 1.53
C GLY A 22 7.92 -5.79 1.18
N ARG A 23 8.58 -4.79 0.58
CA ARG A 23 10.03 -4.85 0.31
C ARG A 23 10.88 -4.54 1.54
N ILE A 24 10.33 -3.86 2.55
CA ILE A 24 11.08 -3.45 3.75
C ILE A 24 11.71 -4.63 4.49
N VAL A 25 11.02 -5.77 4.57
CA VAL A 25 11.51 -6.97 5.26
C VAL A 25 12.78 -7.55 4.62
N GLN A 26 13.03 -7.24 3.35
CA GLN A 26 14.19 -7.71 2.59
C GLN A 26 15.36 -6.72 2.67
N TRP A 27 15.17 -5.55 3.28
CA TRP A 27 16.19 -4.52 3.32
C TRP A 27 17.15 -4.72 4.48
N SER A 28 18.43 -4.49 4.19
CA SER A 28 19.49 -4.35 5.19
C SER A 28 20.24 -3.07 4.88
N MET A 29 20.28 -2.15 5.84
CA MET A 29 20.86 -0.82 5.67
C MET A 29 21.37 -0.24 7.00
N PRO A 30 22.21 0.81 6.97
CA PRO A 30 22.67 1.47 8.17
C PRO A 30 21.51 1.94 9.07
N ALA A 31 21.69 1.79 10.39
CA ALA A 31 20.73 2.18 11.42
C ALA A 31 20.22 3.63 11.23
N THR A 32 21.10 4.53 10.83
CA THR A 32 20.81 5.94 10.57
C THR A 32 19.75 6.16 9.48
N ARG A 33 19.68 5.28 8.47
CA ARG A 33 18.72 5.37 7.37
C ARG A 33 17.33 4.85 7.72
N TRP A 34 17.23 3.94 8.69
CA TRP A 34 15.94 3.41 9.15
C TRP A 34 15.00 4.49 9.71
N ARG A 35 15.53 5.62 10.20
CA ARG A 35 14.70 6.78 10.62
C ARG A 35 13.89 7.37 9.47
N ALA A 36 14.47 7.45 8.27
CA ALA A 36 13.76 7.94 7.09
C ALA A 36 12.68 6.96 6.63
N VAL A 37 12.97 5.65 6.71
CA VAL A 37 11.99 4.59 6.42
C VAL A 37 10.83 4.66 7.42
N ALA A 38 11.10 4.79 8.72
CA ALA A 38 10.06 4.91 9.74
C ALA A 38 9.13 6.11 9.48
N ALA A 39 9.70 7.28 9.15
CA ALA A 39 8.90 8.46 8.80
C ALA A 39 8.05 8.26 7.54
N ALA A 40 8.57 7.56 6.53
CA ALA A 40 7.82 7.24 5.32
C ALA A 40 6.68 6.26 5.58
N VAL A 41 6.90 5.22 6.39
CA VAL A 41 5.86 4.26 6.82
C VAL A 41 4.73 4.97 7.58
N GLU A 42 5.07 5.88 8.49
CA GLU A 42 4.07 6.70 9.20
C GLU A 42 3.27 7.58 8.24
N ALA A 43 3.91 8.20 7.25
CA ALA A 43 3.23 9.01 6.24
C ALA A 43 2.28 8.18 5.36
N VAL A 44 2.66 6.94 5.02
CA VAL A 44 1.77 5.99 4.32
C VAL A 44 0.54 5.71 5.17
N GLY A 45 0.72 5.38 6.46
CA GLY A 45 -0.40 5.09 7.36
C GLY A 45 -1.34 6.29 7.57
N GLN A 46 -0.80 7.50 7.65
CA GLN A 46 -1.61 8.73 7.76
C GLN A 46 -2.42 8.97 6.48
N SER A 47 -1.81 8.82 5.31
CA SER A 47 -2.47 9.03 4.01
C SER A 47 -3.55 7.97 3.76
N TRP A 48 -3.29 6.72 4.14
CA TRP A 48 -4.26 5.62 4.09
C TRP A 48 -5.51 5.90 4.92
N ARG A 49 -5.33 6.29 6.19
CA ARG A 49 -6.44 6.65 7.09
C ARG A 49 -7.21 7.88 6.63
N ALA A 50 -6.54 8.83 5.98
CA ALA A 50 -7.18 10.02 5.42
C ALA A 50 -7.93 9.76 4.10
N GLY A 51 -7.74 8.60 3.45
CA GLY A 51 -8.31 8.32 2.13
C GLY A 51 -7.71 9.17 1.01
N ASP A 52 -6.50 9.73 1.22
CA ASP A 52 -5.88 10.66 0.28
C ASP A 52 -4.94 9.92 -0.67
N GLY A 53 -5.46 9.60 -1.86
CA GLY A 53 -4.76 8.79 -2.86
C GLY A 53 -3.46 9.44 -3.36
N GLU A 54 -3.44 10.76 -3.54
CA GLU A 54 -2.25 11.47 -4.02
C GLU A 54 -1.16 11.53 -2.94
N ARG A 55 -1.55 11.82 -1.69
CA ARG A 55 -0.58 11.74 -0.57
C ARG A 55 -0.08 10.33 -0.35
N LEU A 56 -0.93 9.31 -0.51
CA LEU A 56 -0.55 7.91 -0.40
C LEU A 56 0.47 7.52 -1.46
N ARG A 57 0.25 7.93 -2.72
CA ARG A 57 1.18 7.73 -3.83
C ARG A 57 2.54 8.39 -3.56
N LEU A 58 2.52 9.63 -3.09
CA LEU A 58 3.73 10.39 -2.75
C LEU A 58 4.49 9.76 -1.57
N ALA A 59 3.77 9.28 -0.55
CA ALA A 59 4.35 8.58 0.59
C ALA A 59 4.99 7.24 0.18
N ALA A 60 4.32 6.47 -0.70
CA ALA A 60 4.87 5.24 -1.26
C ALA A 60 6.14 5.49 -2.09
N ALA A 61 6.16 6.54 -2.90
CA ALA A 61 7.35 6.93 -3.66
C ALA A 61 8.52 7.32 -2.75
N ARG A 62 8.26 8.09 -1.68
CA ARG A 62 9.28 8.43 -0.66
C ARG A 62 9.83 7.19 0.02
N LEU A 63 8.96 6.23 0.34
CA LEU A 63 9.38 4.96 0.93
C LEU A 63 10.30 4.19 -0.02
N ALA A 64 9.97 4.11 -1.32
CA ALA A 64 10.81 3.47 -2.32
C ALA A 64 12.19 4.14 -2.44
N LEU A 65 12.24 5.48 -2.39
CA LEU A 65 13.48 6.25 -2.41
C LEU A 65 14.32 6.11 -1.14
N ALA A 66 13.68 5.80 0.00
CA ALA A 66 14.33 5.54 1.27
C ALA A 66 14.94 4.12 1.36
N GLY A 67 14.72 3.26 0.36
CA GLY A 67 15.27 1.91 0.31
C GLY A 67 16.80 1.85 0.19
N PRO A 68 17.39 0.65 0.34
CA PRO A 68 18.82 0.44 0.25
C PRO A 68 19.33 0.84 -1.13
N ARG A 69 20.21 1.85 -1.16
CA ARG A 69 20.93 2.22 -2.37
C ARG A 69 22.05 1.20 -2.58
N LEU A 70 22.10 0.57 -3.76
CA LEU A 70 23.15 -0.34 -4.21
C LEU A 70 24.50 0.36 -4.45
N VAL A 71 24.88 1.34 -3.61
CA VAL A 71 26.23 1.90 -3.65
C VAL A 71 27.08 1.02 -2.75
N ALA A 72 27.52 -0.11 -3.30
CA ALA A 72 28.69 -0.80 -2.79
C ALA A 72 29.86 0.17 -2.95
N THR A 73 30.44 0.69 -1.86
CA THR A 73 31.82 1.24 -1.83
C THR A 73 32.08 1.96 -0.50
N ARG A 74 32.58 1.24 0.51
CA ARG A 74 33.96 1.37 1.06
C ARG A 74 34.08 0.61 2.39
N HIS A 75 35.33 0.32 2.77
CA HIS A 75 35.75 -0.52 3.90
C HIS A 75 35.39 0.03 5.30
N GLU A 76 34.55 1.06 5.40
CA GLU A 76 34.26 1.84 6.60
C GLU A 76 32.74 2.05 6.83
N ASP A 77 31.88 1.38 6.05
CA ASP A 77 30.43 1.54 6.17
C ASP A 77 29.88 0.99 7.48
N GLU A 78 28.95 1.75 8.08
CA GLU A 78 28.20 1.40 9.27
C GLU A 78 27.51 0.03 9.06
N PRO A 79 27.53 -0.88 10.07
CA PRO A 79 27.04 -2.24 9.88
C PRO A 79 25.59 -2.23 9.39
N LEU A 80 25.33 -3.02 8.34
CA LEU A 80 23.99 -3.20 7.82
C LEU A 80 23.16 -3.92 8.88
N ALA A 81 22.07 -3.28 9.30
CA ALA A 81 21.12 -3.85 10.23
C ALA A 81 19.81 -4.17 9.49
N PRO A 82 19.10 -5.24 9.90
CA PRO A 82 17.74 -5.50 9.43
C PRO A 82 16.79 -4.39 9.93
N ALA A 83 15.55 -4.44 9.44
CA ALA A 83 14.50 -3.53 9.89
C ALA A 83 14.34 -3.55 11.42
N PRO A 84 14.30 -2.38 12.09
CA PRO A 84 13.88 -2.31 13.47
C PRO A 84 12.49 -2.93 13.65
N ALA A 85 12.27 -3.62 14.77
CA ALA A 85 11.02 -4.33 15.04
C ALA A 85 9.78 -3.44 14.86
N GLU A 86 9.87 -2.19 15.29
CA GLU A 86 8.80 -1.20 15.16
C GLU A 86 8.43 -0.87 13.70
N VAL A 87 9.42 -0.80 12.81
CA VAL A 87 9.20 -0.53 11.38
C VAL A 87 8.57 -1.75 10.73
N HIS A 88 9.05 -2.94 11.09
CA HIS A 88 8.53 -4.21 10.60
C HIS A 88 7.07 -4.41 10.99
N GLU A 89 6.74 -4.24 12.27
CA GLU A 89 5.37 -4.40 12.79
C GLU A 89 4.39 -3.43 12.12
N ARG A 90 4.74 -2.14 12.07
CA ARG A 90 3.90 -1.13 11.41
C ARG A 90 3.67 -1.43 9.93
N SER A 91 4.70 -1.91 9.24
CA SER A 91 4.59 -2.28 7.83
C SER A 91 3.64 -3.46 7.63
N ASN A 92 3.73 -4.48 8.49
CA ASN A 92 2.84 -5.64 8.44
C ASN A 92 1.38 -5.26 8.69
N VAL A 93 1.11 -4.45 9.72
CA VAL A 93 -0.24 -3.97 10.01
C VAL A 93 -0.84 -3.25 8.80
N LEU A 94 -0.11 -2.32 8.20
CA LEU A 94 -0.59 -1.56 7.04
C LEU A 94 -0.81 -2.45 5.81
N ILE A 95 0.08 -3.42 5.56
CA ILE A 95 -0.11 -4.39 4.45
C ILE A 95 -1.40 -5.18 4.67
N THR A 96 -1.63 -5.67 5.89
CA THR A 96 -2.85 -6.42 6.22
C THR A 96 -4.11 -5.56 6.05
N GLU A 97 -4.09 -4.31 6.53
CA GLU A 97 -5.21 -3.38 6.36
C GLU A 97 -5.54 -3.11 4.89
N ILE A 98 -4.50 -2.83 4.08
CA ILE A 98 -4.67 -2.55 2.64
C ILE A 98 -5.24 -3.76 1.92
N LEU A 99 -4.66 -4.94 2.14
CA LEU A 99 -5.08 -6.17 1.45
C LEU A 99 -6.49 -6.60 1.85
N ASN A 100 -6.88 -6.42 3.12
CA ASN A 100 -8.23 -6.75 3.56
C ASN A 100 -9.28 -5.82 2.93
N ARG A 101 -9.00 -4.51 2.88
CA ARG A 101 -9.93 -3.54 2.27
C ARG A 101 -10.15 -3.82 0.78
N SER A 102 -9.09 -4.12 0.03
CA SER A 102 -9.21 -4.43 -1.40
C SER A 102 -9.90 -5.76 -1.71
N ARG A 103 -10.05 -6.68 -0.74
CA ARG A 103 -10.83 -7.93 -0.91
C ARG A 103 -12.31 -7.76 -0.59
N SER A 104 -12.67 -6.72 0.15
CA SER A 104 -14.05 -6.48 0.61
C SER A 104 -14.90 -5.67 -0.37
N ASP A 105 -14.46 -5.48 -1.62
CA ASP A 105 -15.28 -4.92 -2.69
C ASP A 105 -15.99 -6.07 -3.44
N PRO A 106 -17.25 -6.43 -3.08
CA PRO A 106 -18.03 -7.34 -3.90
C PRO A 106 -18.39 -6.62 -5.21
N PRO A 107 -18.33 -7.29 -6.37
CA PRO A 107 -18.89 -6.71 -7.59
C PRO A 107 -20.37 -6.45 -7.32
N ALA A 108 -20.82 -5.23 -7.55
CA ALA A 108 -22.25 -4.90 -7.55
C ALA A 108 -22.91 -5.83 -8.57
N SER A 109 -23.56 -6.90 -8.10
CA SER A 109 -24.41 -7.73 -8.94
C SER A 109 -25.41 -6.81 -9.60
N PRO A 110 -25.45 -6.74 -10.95
CA PRO A 110 -26.56 -6.07 -11.60
C PRO A 110 -27.81 -6.81 -11.15
N ALA A 111 -28.76 -6.06 -10.61
CA ALA A 111 -30.11 -6.56 -10.43
C ALA A 111 -30.60 -7.00 -11.81
N GLU A 112 -30.55 -8.30 -12.08
CA GLU A 112 -31.30 -8.92 -13.15
C GLU A 112 -32.77 -8.74 -12.77
N GLY A 113 -33.37 -7.70 -13.34
CA GLY A 113 -34.81 -7.55 -13.41
C GLY A 113 -35.34 -8.73 -14.20
N GLU A 114 -35.83 -9.73 -13.49
CA GLU A 114 -36.68 -10.77 -14.04
C GLU A 114 -38.10 -10.20 -14.12
N ASP A 115 -38.28 -9.26 -15.05
CA ASP A 115 -39.58 -8.90 -15.59
C ASP A 115 -39.73 -9.60 -16.96
N ASP A 116 -40.86 -10.27 -17.12
CA ASP A 116 -41.47 -10.73 -18.37
C ASP A 116 -41.04 -12.09 -18.93
N GLN A 117 -41.87 -13.11 -18.64
CA GLN A 117 -42.52 -13.85 -19.72
C GLN A 117 -43.85 -14.43 -19.26
N GLY A 118 -44.92 -13.92 -19.86
CA GLY A 118 -46.29 -14.34 -19.63
C GLY A 118 -46.70 -15.62 -20.37
N GLU A 119 -48.01 -15.87 -20.22
CA GLU A 119 -48.89 -16.63 -21.11
C GLU A 119 -48.82 -18.18 -21.15
N GLY A 120 -49.94 -18.78 -20.68
CA GLY A 120 -50.73 -19.66 -21.55
C GLY A 120 -50.95 -21.10 -21.08
N GLY A 121 -52.20 -21.47 -20.80
CA GLY A 121 -52.63 -22.86 -20.91
C GLY A 121 -53.77 -23.28 -19.97
N ALA A 122 -54.96 -23.40 -20.53
CA ALA A 122 -56.25 -23.80 -19.94
C ALA A 122 -56.28 -25.15 -19.21
#